data_AF-A0A940ALB7-F1
#
_entry.id   AF-A0A940ALB7-F1
#
_cell.length_a   1.000
_cell.length_b   1.000
_cell.length_c   1.000
_cell.angle_alpha   90.00
_cell.angle_beta   90.00
_cell.angle_gamma   90.00
#
_symmetry.space_group_name_H-M   'P 1'
#
loop_
_entity.id
_entity.type
_entity.pdbx_description
1 polymer ?
#
loop_
_entity_poly.entity_id
_entity_poly.type
_entity_poly.pdbx_seq_one_letter_code
_entity_poly.pdbx_strand_id
1 'polypeptide(L)'
;ATGVRKVLAHPLFGTTLMVIIGCVLGGLKLSAIWGLFGAANQLLAGIALMAVAAWLGNAGKNNKMFFIPMIFMLAATLTSLILTIVKKIGAMAAGAEGAFFWGNWFQLIFALAMTVLAVILVIEGIQTFSKQKKAN
;
A
#
# COMPACT_ATOMS: atom_id res chain seq x y z
N ALA A 1 -10.14 36.39 6.75
CA ALA A 1 -9.51 35.74 5.59
C ALA A 1 -10.55 35.59 4.47
N THR A 2 -10.21 36.01 3.26
CA THR A 2 -11.07 36.06 2.07
C THR A 2 -11.46 34.65 1.58
N GLY A 3 -12.73 34.49 1.20
CA GLY A 3 -13.32 33.40 0.41
C GLY A 3 -12.93 31.98 0.80
N VAL A 4 -11.91 31.44 0.12
CA VAL A 4 -11.47 30.05 0.21
C VAL A 4 -10.92 29.69 1.60
N ARG A 5 -10.17 30.59 2.25
CA ARG A 5 -9.65 30.34 3.60
C ARG A 5 -10.74 30.31 4.66
N LYS A 6 -11.85 31.03 4.46
CA LYS A 6 -12.98 31.04 5.40
C LYS A 6 -13.84 29.78 5.27
N VAL A 7 -13.97 29.25 4.05
CA VAL A 7 -14.65 27.97 3.78
C VAL A 7 -13.82 26.80 4.33
N LEU A 8 -12.51 26.77 4.06
CA LEU A 8 -11.62 25.72 4.57
C LEU A 8 -11.45 25.74 6.10
N ALA A 9 -11.55 26.92 6.73
CA ALA A 9 -11.44 27.07 8.19
C ALA A 9 -12.79 26.92 8.93
N HIS A 10 -13.90 26.67 8.22
CA HIS A 10 -15.20 26.50 8.84
C HIS A 10 -15.32 25.06 9.40
N PRO A 11 -15.66 24.85 10.69
CA PRO A 11 -15.74 23.51 11.28
C PRO A 11 -16.72 22.60 10.54
N LEU A 12 -17.82 23.16 10.02
CA LEU A 12 -18.77 22.40 9.20
C LEU A 12 -18.19 21.94 7.85
N PHE A 13 -17.23 22.65 7.26
CA PHE A 13 -16.61 22.21 6.01
C PHE A 13 -15.82 20.92 6.22
N GLY A 14 -15.05 20.84 7.31
CA GLY A 14 -14.35 19.62 7.69
C GLY A 14 -15.31 18.45 7.96
N THR A 15 -16.40 18.70 8.67
CA THR A 15 -17.43 17.68 8.93
C THR A 15 -18.12 17.22 7.66
N THR A 16 -18.56 18.14 6.80
CA THR A 16 -19.22 17.80 5.53
C THR A 16 -18.27 17.06 4.59
N LEU A 17 -17.00 17.46 4.50
CA LEU A 17 -16.00 16.75 3.72
C LEU A 17 -15.80 15.33 4.23
N MET A 18 -15.68 15.15 5.54
CA MET A 18 -15.54 13.83 6.16
C MET A 18 -16.76 12.94 5.93
N VAL A 19 -17.96 13.51 6.01
CA VAL A 19 -19.22 12.79 5.74
C VAL A 19 -19.31 12.40 4.28
N ILE A 20 -18.95 13.28 3.34
CA ILE A 20 -18.95 12.95 1.90
C ILE A 20 -17.96 11.82 1.62
N ILE A 21 -16.74 11.90 2.14
CA ILE A 21 -15.75 10.82 2.01
C ILE A 21 -16.29 9.53 2.64
N GLY A 22 -16.91 9.61 3.82
CA GLY A 22 -17.51 8.46 4.51
C GLY A 22 -18.67 7.83 3.75
N CYS A 23 -19.56 8.62 3.14
CA CYS A 23 -20.67 8.12 2.32
C CYS A 23 -20.17 7.48 1.02
N VAL A 24 -19.18 8.09 0.38
CA VAL A 24 -18.55 7.56 -0.84
C VAL A 24 -17.81 6.25 -0.54
N LEU A 25 -17.09 6.17 0.58
CA LEU A 25 -16.45 4.95 1.06
C LEU A 25 -17.46 3.90 1.57
N GLY A 26 -18.60 4.32 2.14
CA GLY A 26 -19.68 3.43 2.58
C GLY A 26 -20.41 2.75 1.43
N GLY A 27 -20.38 3.34 0.24
CA GLY A 27 -20.79 2.69 -1.00
C GLY A 27 -19.84 1.58 -1.47
N LEU A 28 -18.67 1.41 -0.86
CA LEU A 28 -17.74 0.32 -1.19
C LEU A 28 -18.16 -1.00 -0.54
N LYS A 29 -17.90 -2.10 -1.24
CA LYS A 29 -18.01 -3.44 -0.64
C LYS A 29 -16.94 -3.57 0.46
N LEU A 30 -17.35 -3.91 1.68
CA LEU A 30 -16.44 -4.11 2.82
C LEU A 30 -15.29 -5.07 2.51
N SER A 31 -15.53 -6.09 1.68
CA SER A 31 -14.50 -7.05 1.25
C SER A 31 -13.38 -6.41 0.40
N ALA A 32 -13.68 -5.38 -0.39
CA ALA A 32 -12.70 -4.68 -1.22
C ALA A 32 -11.80 -3.79 -0.37
N ILE A 33 -12.38 -3.08 0.60
CA ILE A 33 -11.64 -2.25 1.56
C ILE A 33 -10.73 -3.14 2.44
N TRP A 34 -11.28 -4.24 2.96
CA TRP A 34 -10.55 -5.13 3.85
C TRP A 34 -9.36 -5.81 3.17
N GLY A 35 -9.53 -6.24 1.92
CA GLY A 35 -8.44 -6.80 1.13
C GLY A 35 -7.31 -5.78 0.92
N LEU A 36 -7.63 -4.50 0.77
CA LEU A 36 -6.65 -3.43 0.62
C LEU A 36 -5.89 -3.16 1.93
N PHE A 37 -6.59 -3.12 3.07
CA PHE A 37 -5.95 -3.02 4.39
C PHE A 37 -5.03 -4.20 4.68
N GLY A 38 -5.44 -5.42 4.31
CA GLY A 38 -4.60 -6.61 4.43
C GLY A 38 -3.27 -6.46 3.66
N ALA A 39 -3.34 -6.03 2.40
CA ALA A 39 -2.15 -5.78 1.59
C ALA A 39 -1.27 -4.66 2.18
N ALA A 40 -1.87 -3.58 2.67
CA ALA A 40 -1.15 -2.49 3.31
C ALA A 40 -0.40 -2.95 4.58
N ASN A 41 -1.02 -3.81 5.38
CA ASN A 41 -0.39 -4.35 6.59
C ASN A 41 0.78 -5.27 6.26
N GLN A 42 0.69 -6.06 5.19
CA GLN A 42 1.80 -6.88 4.73
C GLN A 42 2.97 -6.02 4.23
N LEU A 43 2.69 -4.89 3.57
CA LEU A 43 3.71 -3.93 3.14
C LEU A 43 4.37 -3.22 4.35
N LEU A 44 3.57 -2.85 5.36
CA LEU A 44 4.05 -2.29 6.62
C LEU A 44 4.96 -3.28 7.38
N ALA A 45 4.57 -4.55 7.43
CA ALA A 45 5.43 -5.60 7.98
C ALA A 45 6.75 -5.70 7.19
N GLY A 46 6.71 -5.49 5.87
CA GLY A 46 7.88 -5.53 4.99
C GLY A 46 8.91 -4.46 5.34
N ILE A 47 8.48 -3.21 5.50
CA ILE A 47 9.37 -2.12 5.95
C ILE A 47 9.89 -2.33 7.36
N ALA A 48 9.06 -2.85 8.27
CA ALA A 48 9.47 -3.11 9.65
C ALA A 48 10.59 -4.15 9.71
N LEU A 49 10.44 -5.29 9.02
CA LEU A 49 11.49 -6.32 8.95
C LEU A 49 12.74 -5.82 8.24
N MET A 50 12.60 -5.00 7.20
CA MET A 50 13.72 -4.38 6.49
C MET A 50 14.51 -3.42 7.40
N ALA A 51 13.82 -2.58 8.17
CA ALA A 51 14.44 -1.67 9.14
C ALA A 51 15.18 -2.45 10.25
N VAL A 52 14.57 -3.50 10.78
CA VAL A 52 15.19 -4.37 11.81
C VAL A 52 16.42 -5.10 11.25
N ALA A 53 16.34 -5.63 10.03
CA ALA A 53 17.46 -6.29 9.39
C ALA A 53 18.61 -5.34 9.05
N ALA A 54 18.31 -4.11 8.60
CA ALA A 54 19.33 -3.09 8.40
C ALA A 54 19.98 -2.70 9.75
N TRP A 55 19.19 -2.54 10.81
CA TRP A 55 19.71 -2.24 12.13
C TRP A 55 20.62 -3.35 12.68
N LEU A 56 20.18 -4.61 12.63
CA LEU A 56 21.00 -5.74 13.09
C LEU A 56 22.30 -5.88 12.29
N GLY A 57 22.29 -5.46 11.01
CA GLY A 57 23.45 -5.55 10.11
C GLY A 57 24.51 -4.52 10.45
N ASN A 58 24.06 -3.34 10.91
CA ASN A 58 24.92 -2.33 11.48
C ASN A 58 25.42 -2.70 12.88
N ALA A 59 24.61 -3.45 13.65
CA ALA A 59 24.98 -3.96 14.97
C ALA A 59 25.90 -5.19 14.94
N GLY A 60 26.37 -5.63 13.75
CA GLY A 60 27.30 -6.74 13.58
C GLY A 60 26.75 -8.13 13.97
N LYS A 61 25.42 -8.27 14.12
CA LYS A 61 24.79 -9.57 14.43
C LYS A 61 24.41 -10.33 13.17
N ASN A 62 24.22 -11.64 13.32
CA ASN A 62 23.93 -12.53 12.20
C ASN A 62 22.47 -12.34 11.75
N ASN A 63 22.29 -11.74 10.58
CA ASN A 63 20.96 -11.34 10.07
C ASN A 63 20.28 -12.35 9.17
N LYS A 64 20.92 -13.50 8.89
CA LYS A 64 20.41 -14.48 7.92
C LYS A 64 19.00 -14.97 8.25
N MET A 65 18.60 -14.96 9.52
CA MET A 65 17.26 -15.34 9.96
C MET A 65 16.16 -14.33 9.58
N PHE A 66 16.49 -13.05 9.36
CA PHE A 66 15.52 -12.01 8.98
C PHE A 66 15.37 -11.85 7.46
N PHE A 67 16.41 -12.17 6.69
CA PHE A 67 16.36 -12.09 5.22
C PHE A 67 15.35 -13.07 4.62
N ILE A 68 15.24 -14.28 5.16
CA ILE A 68 14.34 -15.32 4.63
C ILE A 68 12.85 -14.88 4.76
N PRO A 69 12.34 -14.50 5.95
CA PRO A 69 10.98 -13.96 6.09
C PRO A 69 10.74 -12.70 5.26
N MET A 70 11.73 -11.80 5.18
CA MET A 70 11.60 -10.54 4.45
C MET A 70 11.44 -10.75 2.94
N ILE A 71 12.28 -11.59 2.34
CA ILE A 71 12.22 -11.87 0.90
C ILE A 71 10.92 -12.60 0.55
N PHE A 72 10.53 -13.59 1.35
CA PHE A 72 9.29 -14.33 1.13
C PHE A 72 8.06 -13.41 1.20
N MET A 73 7.99 -12.55 2.21
CA MET A 73 6.86 -11.65 2.40
C MET A 73 6.81 -10.56 1.34
N LEU A 74 7.96 -10.01 0.91
CA LEU A 74 8.03 -9.07 -0.22
C LEU A 74 7.64 -9.74 -1.55
N ALA A 75 8.05 -10.98 -1.79
CA ALA A 75 7.65 -11.73 -2.98
C ALA A 75 6.15 -12.06 -2.98
N ALA A 76 5.60 -12.50 -1.84
CA ALA A 76 4.19 -12.81 -1.69
C ALA A 76 3.31 -11.56 -1.84
N THR A 77 3.73 -10.42 -1.29
CA THR A 77 3.01 -9.14 -1.43
C THR A 77 3.02 -8.63 -2.86
N LEU A 78 4.18 -8.61 -3.54
CA LEU A 78 4.25 -8.21 -4.96
C LEU A 78 3.40 -9.12 -5.85
N THR A 79 3.50 -10.43 -5.66
CA THR A 79 2.72 -11.40 -6.46
C THR A 79 1.22 -11.20 -6.23
N SER A 80 0.80 -11.02 -4.97
CA SER A 80 -0.60 -10.77 -4.62
C SER A 80 -1.14 -9.46 -5.22
N LEU A 81 -0.33 -8.39 -5.19
CA LEU A 81 -0.69 -7.09 -5.78
C LEU A 81 -0.84 -7.16 -7.30
N ILE A 82 0.12 -7.79 -8.00
CA ILE A 82 0.06 -7.97 -9.46
C ILE A 82 -1.15 -8.80 -9.86
N LEU A 83 -1.38 -9.94 -9.17
CA LEU A 83 -2.56 -10.78 -9.42
C LEU A 83 -3.85 -10.02 -9.19
N THR A 84 -3.92 -9.16 -8.18
CA THR A 84 -5.09 -8.32 -7.90
C THR A 84 -5.34 -7.33 -9.03
N ILE A 85 -4.31 -6.64 -9.52
CA ILE A 85 -4.41 -5.71 -10.64
C ILE A 85 -4.90 -6.43 -11.90
N VAL A 86 -4.25 -7.54 -12.28
CA VAL A 86 -4.61 -8.31 -13.48
C VAL A 86 -6.04 -8.85 -13.40
N LYS A 87 -6.46 -9.40 -12.25
CA LYS A 87 -7.83 -9.88 -12.04
C LYS A 87 -8.86 -8.75 -12.15
N LYS A 88 -8.55 -7.56 -11.62
CA LYS A 88 -9.46 -6.41 -11.66
C LYS A 88 -9.54 -5.77 -13.05
N ILE A 89 -8.41 -5.62 -13.75
CA ILE A 89 -8.39 -5.14 -15.14
C ILE A 89 -9.10 -6.15 -16.06
N GLY A 90 -8.84 -7.45 -15.90
CA GLY A 90 -9.51 -8.50 -16.66
C GLY A 90 -11.03 -8.52 -16.43
N ALA A 91 -11.48 -8.34 -15.18
CA ALA A 91 -12.90 -8.23 -14.86
C ALA A 91 -13.56 -6.97 -15.46
N MET A 92 -12.83 -5.86 -15.55
CA MET A 92 -13.30 -4.63 -16.21
C MET A 92 -13.34 -4.76 -17.73
N ALA A 93 -12.34 -5.41 -18.33
CA ALA A 93 -12.26 -5.65 -19.78
C ALA A 93 -13.30 -6.66 -20.28
N ALA A 94 -13.68 -7.63 -19.44
CA ALA A 94 -14.72 -8.62 -19.76
C ALA A 94 -16.15 -8.09 -19.66
N GLY A 95 -16.35 -6.80 -19.33
CA GLY A 95 -17.67 -6.18 -19.24
C GLY A 95 -18.57 -6.76 -18.13
N ALA A 96 -17.98 -7.38 -17.10
CA ALA A 96 -18.74 -8.02 -16.02
C ALA A 96 -19.66 -7.01 -15.32
N GLU A 97 -20.89 -7.40 -15.00
CA GLU A 97 -21.87 -6.55 -14.33
C GLU A 97 -21.30 -5.94 -13.03
N GLY A 98 -21.25 -4.61 -12.95
CA GLY A 98 -20.61 -3.87 -11.85
C GLY A 98 -19.13 -3.51 -12.06
N ALA A 99 -18.55 -3.73 -13.25
CA ALA A 99 -17.20 -3.28 -13.61
C ALA A 99 -17.00 -1.77 -13.45
N PHE A 100 -18.02 -0.96 -13.72
CA PHE A 100 -18.00 0.50 -13.57
C PHE A 100 -18.37 1.00 -12.17
N PHE A 101 -18.50 0.10 -11.20
CA PHE A 101 -18.77 0.49 -9.83
C PHE A 101 -17.58 1.27 -9.26
N TRP A 102 -17.85 2.44 -8.67
CA TRP A 102 -16.83 3.35 -8.12
C TRP A 102 -15.80 2.63 -7.24
N GLY A 103 -16.23 1.58 -6.53
CA GLY A 103 -15.33 0.79 -5.69
C GLY A 103 -14.30 -0.08 -6.37
N ASN A 104 -14.53 -0.52 -7.60
CA ASN A 104 -13.50 -1.22 -8.35
C ASN A 104 -12.40 -0.24 -8.81
N TRP A 105 -12.77 0.97 -9.21
CA TRP A 105 -11.83 2.04 -9.56
C TRP A 105 -11.02 2.50 -8.36
N PHE A 106 -11.67 2.74 -7.22
CA PHE A 106 -10.99 3.07 -5.96
C PHE A 106 -9.96 2.01 -5.58
N GLN A 107 -10.36 0.73 -5.59
CA GLN A 107 -9.45 -0.37 -5.25
C GLN A 107 -8.31 -0.50 -6.27
N LEU A 108 -8.57 -0.30 -7.56
CA LEU A 108 -7.54 -0.35 -8.60
C LEU A 108 -6.50 0.76 -8.41
N ILE A 109 -6.93 2.00 -8.23
CA ILE A 109 -6.04 3.16 -8.04
C ILE A 109 -5.14 2.94 -6.82
N PHE A 110 -5.73 2.53 -5.70
CA PHE A 110 -4.96 2.26 -4.49
C PHE A 110 -4.03 1.04 -4.65
N ALA A 111 -4.50 -0.06 -5.24
CA ALA A 111 -3.65 -1.24 -5.47
C ALA A 111 -2.45 -0.90 -6.38
N LEU A 112 -2.66 -0.07 -7.41
CA LEU A 112 -1.61 0.39 -8.30
C LEU A 112 -0.62 1.30 -7.57
N ALA A 113 -1.11 2.25 -6.76
CA ALA A 113 -0.26 3.08 -5.90
C ALA A 113 0.56 2.24 -4.91
N MET A 114 -0.05 1.26 -4.25
CA MET A 114 0.64 0.35 -3.33
C MET A 114 1.70 -0.50 -4.04
N THR A 115 1.45 -0.90 -5.27
CA THR A 115 2.43 -1.66 -6.07
C THR A 115 3.64 -0.82 -6.40
N VAL A 116 3.45 0.44 -6.81
CA VAL A 116 4.55 1.38 -7.05
C VAL A 116 5.38 1.58 -5.77
N LEU A 117 4.72 1.81 -4.63
CA LEU A 117 5.40 1.93 -3.34
C LEU A 117 6.18 0.67 -2.97
N ALA A 118 5.59 -0.52 -3.17
CA ALA A 118 6.25 -1.79 -2.91
C ALA A 118 7.53 -1.96 -3.75
N VAL A 119 7.50 -1.56 -5.02
CA VAL A 119 8.67 -1.62 -5.92
C VAL A 119 9.76 -0.67 -5.44
N ILE A 120 9.42 0.58 -5.11
CA ILE A 120 10.38 1.56 -4.58
C ILE A 120 11.05 1.02 -3.31
N LEU A 121 10.26 0.48 -2.39
CA LEU A 121 10.71 -0.11 -1.13
C LEU A 121 11.68 -1.28 -1.38
N VAL A 122 11.37 -2.18 -2.31
CA VAL A 122 12.29 -3.28 -2.67
C VAL A 122 13.62 -2.74 -3.19
N ILE A 123 13.60 -1.70 -4.02
CA ILE A 123 14.82 -1.05 -4.53
C ILE A 123 15.62 -0.43 -3.38
N GLU A 124 14.98 0.34 -2.51
CA GLU A 124 15.61 0.96 -1.34
C GLU A 124 16.20 -0.08 -0.39
N GLY A 125 15.49 -1.20 -0.19
CA GLY A 125 15.97 -2.33 0.60
C GLY A 125 17.25 -2.93 0.05
N ILE A 126 17.26 -3.27 -1.25
CA ILE A 126 18.45 -3.83 -1.91
C ILE A 126 19.62 -2.86 -1.83
N GLN A 127 19.39 -1.57 -2.05
CA GLN A 127 20.43 -0.54 -1.95
C GLN A 127 20.97 -0.42 -0.52
N THR A 128 20.10 -0.43 0.48
CA THR A 128 20.48 -0.35 1.90
C THR A 128 21.35 -1.54 2.30
N PHE A 129 20.93 -2.76 1.97
CA PHE A 129 21.74 -3.95 2.25
C PHE A 129 23.05 -3.98 1.46
N SER A 130 23.04 -3.51 0.21
CA SER A 130 24.25 -3.42 -0.62
C SER A 130 25.26 -2.40 -0.09
N LYS A 131 24.80 -1.27 0.46
CA LYS A 131 25.65 -0.29 1.14
C LYS A 131 26.24 -0.87 2.44
N GLN A 132 25.43 -1.59 3.22
CA GLN A 132 25.92 -2.26 4.44
C GLN A 132 26.95 -3.36 4.14
N LYS A 133 26.76 -4.14 3.08
CA LYS A 133 27.74 -5.15 2.65
C LYS A 133 29.08 -4.54 2.19
N LYS A 134 29.08 -3.28 1.73
CA LYS A 134 30.32 -2.55 1.36
C LYS A 134 31.02 -1.87 2.55
N ALA A 135 30.29 -1.63 3.64
CA ALA A 135 30.79 -0.94 4.83
C ALA A 135 31.37 -1.90 5.89
N ASN A 136 30.97 -3.18 5.85
CA ASN A 136 31.57 -4.29 6.59
C ASN A 136 32.61 -5.02 5.74
#